data_AF-A0A8J8JCJ5-F1
#
_entry.id   AF-A0A8J8JCJ5-F1
#
_cell.length_a   1.000
_cell.length_b   1.000
_cell.length_c   1.000
_cell.angle_alpha   90.00
_cell.angle_beta   90.00
_cell.angle_gamma   90.00
#
_symmetry.space_group_name_H-M   'P 1'
#
loop_
_entity.id
_entity.type
_entity.pdbx_description
1 polymer ?
#
loop_
_entity_poly.entity_id
_entity_poly.type
_entity_poly.pdbx_seq_one_letter_code
_entity_poly.pdbx_strand_id
1 'polypeptide(L)'
;NVLIVGDLPDAIEVVQPDEIYTVTKFGEPANWEELREKVKEKKVMFIFGGTEPGLSKKEIEVGTPINVRWEIGELGELAILLHELKR
;
A
#
# COMPACT_ATOMS: atom_id res chain seq x y z
N ASN A 1 -16.24 -5.55 1.18
CA ASN A 1 -16.66 -4.98 -0.11
C ASN A 1 -15.54 -5.18 -1.11
N VAL A 2 -15.86 -5.50 -2.36
CA VAL A 2 -14.90 -5.54 -3.47
C VAL A 2 -15.34 -4.49 -4.47
N LEU A 3 -14.41 -3.64 -4.91
CA LEU A 3 -14.65 -2.56 -5.87
C LEU A 3 -13.69 -2.77 -7.04
N ILE A 4 -14.22 -2.68 -8.26
CA ILE A 4 -13.46 -2.84 -9.51
C ILE A 4 -13.62 -1.55 -10.30
N VAL A 5 -12.51 -0.92 -10.65
CA VAL A 5 -12.44 0.37 -11.36
C VAL A 5 -11.52 0.26 -12.57
N GLY A 6 -11.52 1.29 -13.43
CA GLY A 6 -10.74 1.29 -14.67
C GLY A 6 -9.24 1.35 -14.41
N ASP A 7 -8.81 2.20 -13.48
CA ASP A 7 -7.41 2.39 -13.15
C ASP A 7 -7.16 2.88 -11.70
N LEU A 8 -5.89 3.17 -11.39
CA LEU A 8 -5.48 3.66 -10.08
C LEU A 8 -6.02 5.07 -9.76
N PRO A 9 -5.97 6.06 -10.68
CA PRO A 9 -6.67 7.34 -10.49
C PRO A 9 -8.15 7.20 -10.12
N ASP A 10 -8.90 6.36 -10.83
CA ASP A 10 -10.31 6.09 -10.53
C ASP A 10 -10.47 5.51 -9.11
N ALA A 11 -9.59 4.59 -8.70
CA ALA A 11 -9.61 4.02 -7.36
C ALA A 11 -9.44 5.08 -6.28
N ILE A 12 -8.53 6.03 -6.50
CA ILE A 12 -8.24 7.12 -5.55
C ILE A 12 -9.39 8.11 -5.51
N GLU A 13 -9.99 8.44 -6.65
CA GLU A 13 -11.16 9.32 -6.72
C GLU A 13 -12.37 8.73 -5.98
N VAL A 14 -12.62 7.42 -6.15
CA VAL A 14 -13.75 6.74 -5.51
C VAL A 14 -13.50 6.51 -4.02
N VAL A 15 -12.30 6.04 -3.66
CA VAL A 15 -11.99 5.72 -2.27
C VAL A 15 -11.74 7.00 -1.48
N GLN A 16 -11.22 8.08 -2.07
CA GLN A 16 -10.84 9.35 -1.44
C GLN A 16 -9.97 9.21 -0.17
N PRO A 17 -8.86 8.45 -0.19
CA PRO A 17 -8.02 8.24 0.99
C PRO A 17 -7.38 9.54 1.51
N ASP A 18 -7.14 9.61 2.82
CA ASP A 18 -6.39 10.70 3.45
C ASP A 18 -4.88 10.56 3.20
N GLU A 19 -4.41 9.31 3.11
CA GLU A 19 -2.99 8.95 2.99
C GLU A 19 -2.85 7.77 2.03
N ILE A 20 -1.82 7.80 1.19
CA ILE A 20 -1.53 6.75 0.21
C ILE A 20 -0.10 6.24 0.40
N TYR A 21 0.04 4.93 0.50
CA TYR A 21 1.33 4.24 0.56
C TYR A 21 1.46 3.27 -0.61
N THR A 22 2.60 3.30 -1.29
CA THR A 22 2.95 2.35 -2.35
C THR A 22 3.90 1.30 -1.78
N VAL A 23 3.49 0.03 -1.79
CA VAL A 23 4.30 -1.08 -1.27
C VAL A 23 5.22 -1.56 -2.38
N THR A 24 6.52 -1.34 -2.18
CA THR A 24 7.53 -1.60 -3.20
C THR A 24 8.89 -1.87 -2.58
N LYS A 25 9.69 -2.72 -3.23
CA LYS A 25 11.06 -3.00 -2.80
C LYS A 25 11.97 -1.76 -2.79
N PHE A 26 11.60 -0.73 -3.54
CA PHE A 26 12.34 0.53 -3.63
C PHE A 26 11.97 1.56 -2.55
N GLY A 27 10.99 1.26 -1.70
CA GLY A 27 10.58 2.14 -0.61
C GLY A 27 11.46 2.06 0.62
N GLU A 28 11.27 3.02 1.54
CA GLU A 28 11.91 2.97 2.84
C GLU A 28 11.27 1.89 3.72
N PRO A 29 12.03 1.26 4.64
CA PRO A 29 11.47 0.31 5.60
C PRO A 29 10.23 0.86 6.32
N ALA A 30 9.15 0.09 6.33
CA ALA A 30 7.90 0.49 6.97
C ALA A 30 8.10 0.76 8.47
N ASN A 31 7.69 1.94 8.92
CA ASN A 31 7.58 2.28 10.35
C ASN A 31 6.23 1.79 10.89
N TRP A 32 6.20 0.58 11.44
CA TRP A 32 4.96 -0.07 11.84
C TRP A 32 4.20 0.65 12.97
N GLU A 33 4.91 1.32 13.88
CA GLU A 33 4.27 2.08 14.95
C GLU A 33 3.51 3.28 14.37
N GLU A 34 4.16 4.06 13.51
CA GLU A 34 3.54 5.19 12.82
C GLU A 34 2.36 4.76 11.95
N LEU A 35 2.52 3.69 11.16
CA LEU A 35 1.46 3.19 10.30
C LEU A 35 0.23 2.73 11.11
N ARG A 36 0.44 2.08 12.26
CA ARG A 36 -0.66 1.68 13.16
C ARG A 36 -1.42 2.87 13.71
N GLU A 37 -0.73 3.94 14.10
CA GLU A 37 -1.42 5.15 14.57
C GLU A 37 -2.18 5.83 13.42
N LYS A 38 -1.57 5.93 12.23
CA LYS A 38 -2.23 6.52 11.06
C LYS A 38 -3.52 5.78 10.66
N VAL A 39 -3.53 4.45 10.62
CA VAL A 39 -4.73 3.69 10.22
C VAL A 39 -5.87 3.75 11.24
N LYS A 40 -5.61 4.16 12.49
CA LYS A 40 -6.65 4.40 13.50
C LYS A 40 -7.39 5.73 13.27
N GLU A 41 -6.69 6.73 12.77
CA GLU A 41 -7.20 8.11 12.64
C GLU A 41 -7.60 8.49 11.22
N LYS A 42 -7.04 7.82 10.22
CA LYS A 42 -7.11 8.19 8.81
C LYS A 42 -7.57 7.03 7.95
N LYS A 43 -8.23 7.34 6.83
CA LYS A 43 -8.50 6.37 5.77
C LYS A 43 -7.24 6.23 4.91
N VAL A 44 -6.46 5.20 5.21
CA VAL A 44 -5.20 4.91 4.53
C VAL A 44 -5.43 3.92 3.37
N MET A 45 -4.84 4.20 2.21
CA MET A 45 -4.80 3.29 1.07
C MET A 45 -3.39 2.73 0.88
N PHE A 46 -3.28 1.41 0.81
CA PHE A 46 -2.04 0.70 0.46
C PHE A 46 -2.15 0.14 -0.95
N ILE A 47 -1.17 0.45 -1.81
CA ILE A 47 -1.13 0.04 -3.21
C ILE A 47 -0.04 -1.02 -3.35
N PHE A 48 -0.41 -2.17 -3.91
CA PHE A 48 0.50 -3.29 -4.18
C PHE A 48 0.58 -3.53 -5.69
N GLY A 49 1.73 -4.00 -6.16
CA GLY A 49 1.85 -4.56 -7.50
C GLY A 49 0.99 -5.84 -7.60
N GLY A 50 0.34 -6.05 -8.75
CA GLY A 50 -0.45 -7.28 -8.95
C GLY A 50 0.40 -8.48 -9.39
N THR A 51 1.53 -8.22 -10.03
CA THR A 51 2.47 -9.20 -10.59
C THR A 51 3.86 -8.58 -10.74
N GLU A 52 4.91 -9.41 -10.82
CA GLU A 52 6.25 -8.94 -11.22
C GLU A 52 6.21 -8.22 -12.59
N PRO A 53 6.92 -7.10 -12.77
CA PRO A 53 7.97 -6.52 -11.90
C PRO A 53 7.46 -5.60 -10.76
N GLY A 54 6.14 -5.56 -10.51
CA GLY A 54 5.50 -4.70 -9.52
C GLY A 54 5.02 -3.36 -10.10
N LEU A 55 4.93 -2.33 -9.25
CA LEU A 55 4.49 -0.99 -9.65
C LEU A 55 5.49 -0.29 -10.58
N SER A 56 4.96 0.44 -11.57
CA SER A 56 5.75 1.36 -12.39
C SER A 56 6.21 2.58 -11.57
N LYS A 57 7.22 3.30 -12.07
CA LYS A 57 7.70 4.53 -11.42
C LYS A 57 6.58 5.56 -11.18
N LYS A 58 5.70 5.73 -12.18
CA LYS A 58 4.58 6.66 -12.09
C LYS A 58 3.60 6.26 -10.99
N GLU A 59 3.32 4.96 -10.84
CA GLU A 59 2.42 4.46 -9.79
C GLU A 59 3.06 4.58 -8.41
N ILE A 60 4.38 4.37 -8.30
CA ILE A 60 5.13 4.53 -7.04
C ILE A 60 5.02 5.98 -6.53
N GLU A 61 5.13 6.96 -7.42
CA GLU A 61 5.06 8.40 -7.10
C GLU A 61 3.67 8.88 -6.63
N VAL A 62 2.62 8.06 -6.77
CA VAL A 62 1.25 8.41 -6.33
C VAL A 62 1.12 8.44 -4.80
N GLY A 63 2.00 7.75 -4.08
CA GLY A 63 1.98 7.69 -2.63
C GLY A 63 3.38 7.67 -2.04
N THR A 64 3.45 7.50 -0.72
CA THR A 64 4.73 7.35 -0.02
C THR A 64 5.24 5.92 -0.20
N PRO A 65 6.41 5.70 -0.82
CA PRO A 65 6.91 4.35 -1.05
C PRO A 65 7.45 3.73 0.24
N ILE A 66 6.91 2.56 0.59
CA ILE A 66 7.33 1.77 1.75
C ILE A 66 7.71 0.35 1.36
N ASN A 67 8.63 -0.23 2.11
CA ASN A 67 9.11 -1.59 1.95
C ASN A 67 8.78 -2.38 3.23
N VAL A 68 8.00 -3.45 3.08
CA VAL A 68 7.60 -4.30 4.21
C VAL A 68 8.68 -5.31 4.63
N ARG A 69 9.79 -5.43 3.89
CA ARG A 69 11.02 -6.23 4.12
C ARG A 69 10.92 -7.73 3.95
N TRP A 70 9.81 -8.24 3.42
CA TRP A 70 9.61 -9.67 3.23
C TRP A 70 9.43 -9.91 1.74
N GLU A 71 10.52 -10.26 1.05
CA GLU A 71 10.53 -10.57 -0.39
C GLU A 71 9.84 -11.92 -0.67
N ILE A 72 8.54 -12.01 -0.35
CA ILE A 72 7.73 -13.24 -0.38
C ILE A 72 6.57 -13.15 -1.39
N GLY A 73 6.62 -12.17 -2.29
CA GLY A 73 5.57 -11.86 -3.27
C GLY A 73 4.44 -11.01 -2.69
N GLU A 74 3.66 -10.38 -3.56
CA GLU A 74 2.77 -9.27 -3.21
C GLU A 74 1.59 -9.71 -2.31
N LEU A 75 1.10 -10.94 -2.48
CA LEU A 75 0.10 -11.51 -1.58
C LEU A 75 0.66 -11.80 -0.17
N GLY A 76 1.92 -12.24 -0.10
CA GLY A 76 2.59 -12.46 1.18
C GLY A 76 2.86 -11.15 1.89
N GLU A 77 3.34 -10.15 1.15
CA GLU A 77 3.53 -8.78 1.63
C GLU A 77 2.22 -8.16 2.15
N LEU A 78 1.11 -8.34 1.42
CA LEU A 78 -0.23 -7.91 1.86
C LEU A 78 -0.62 -8.59 3.17
N ALA A 79 -0.44 -9.91 3.29
CA ALA A 79 -0.77 -10.64 4.50
C ALA A 79 0.04 -10.16 5.71
N ILE A 80 1.34 -9.91 5.52
CA ILE A 80 2.21 -9.36 6.58
C ILE A 80 1.78 -7.95 6.95
N LEU A 81 1.53 -7.09 5.98
CA LEU A 81 1.08 -5.73 6.23
C LEU A 81 -0.19 -5.72 7.08
N LEU A 82 -1.20 -6.52 6.70
CA LEU A 82 -2.44 -6.64 7.47
C LEU A 82 -2.21 -7.20 8.88
N HIS A 83 -1.31 -8.18 9.03
CA HIS A 83 -0.95 -8.74 10.34
C HIS A 83 -0.27 -7.70 11.25
N GLU A 84 0.70 -6.95 10.73
CA GLU A 84 1.43 -5.93 11.49
C GLU A 84 0.56 -4.72 11.86
N LEU A 85 -0.43 -4.37 11.01
CA LEU A 85 -1.40 -3.31 11.31
C LEU A 85 -2.43 -3.73 12.38
N LYS A 86 -2.72 -5.03 12.51
CA LYS A 86 -3.68 -5.55 13.49
C LYS A 86 -3.10 -5.69 14.91
N ARG A 87 -1.77 -5.82 15.03
CA ARG A 87 -1.08 -5.93 16.32
C ARG A 87 -1.32 -4.72 17.21
#